data_AF-A0A0F7ZHX2-F1
#
_entry.id   AF-A0A0F7ZHX2-F1
#
_cell.length_a   1.000
_cell.length_b   1.000
_cell.length_c   1.000
_cell.angle_alpha   90.00
_cell.angle_beta   90.00
_cell.angle_gamma   90.00
#
_symmetry.space_group_name_H-M   'P 1'
#
loop_
_entity.id
_entity.type
_entity.pdbx_description
1 polymer ?
#
loop_
_entity_poly.entity_id
_entity_poly.type
_entity_poly.pdbx_seq_one_letter_code
_entity_poly.pdbx_strand_id
1 'polypeptide(L)'
;MDGPAAATDLYEQYISTDRLHDEEAGYDEVIAYWLSRYDSQRDLARFALDLLAVSPMSDECERLFSSAKLGVVDRRGRLKEDILEACECLRAWYGKPQADDSEDSEDSGNESE
;
A
#
# COMPACT_ATOMS: atom_id res chain seq x y z
N MET A 1 37.73 31.53 -11.27
CA MET A 1 36.58 32.18 -10.60
C MET A 1 35.39 31.28 -10.88
N ASP A 2 35.30 30.16 -10.18
CA ASP A 2 34.10 29.33 -10.22
C ASP A 2 33.14 29.94 -9.21
N GLY A 3 32.17 30.71 -9.71
CA GLY A 3 31.04 31.16 -8.90
C GLY A 3 30.28 29.95 -8.36
N PRO A 4 29.51 30.09 -7.26
CA PRO A 4 28.67 29.00 -6.80
C PRO A 4 27.80 28.60 -7.98
N ALA A 5 27.87 27.33 -8.39
CA ALA A 5 26.97 26.77 -9.39
C ALA A 5 25.57 27.17 -8.94
N ALA A 6 24.94 28.09 -9.68
CA ALA A 6 23.62 28.57 -9.35
C ALA A 6 22.74 27.32 -9.32
N ALA A 7 22.32 26.90 -8.12
CA ALA A 7 21.44 25.76 -7.98
C ALA A 7 20.18 26.12 -8.77
N THR A 8 19.94 25.40 -9.86
CA THR A 8 18.74 25.58 -10.67
C THR A 8 17.54 25.45 -9.74
N ASP A 9 16.70 26.47 -9.68
CA ASP A 9 15.48 26.43 -8.89
C ASP A 9 14.53 25.37 -9.50
N LEU A 10 14.34 24.26 -8.78
CA LEU A 10 13.53 23.13 -9.22
C LEU A 10 12.04 23.50 -9.32
N TYR A 11 11.58 24.48 -8.53
CA TYR A 11 10.19 24.95 -8.60
C TYR A 11 9.96 25.75 -9.89
N GLU A 12 10.89 26.65 -10.23
CA GLU A 12 10.85 27.40 -11.50
C GLU A 12 10.92 26.44 -12.71
N GLN A 13 11.78 25.42 -12.64
CA GLN A 13 11.85 24.38 -13.65
C GLN A 13 10.51 23.65 -13.81
N TYR A 14 9.84 23.29 -12.71
CA TYR A 14 8.54 22.63 -12.73
C TYR A 14 7.45 23.48 -13.38
N ILE A 15 7.29 24.74 -12.96
CA ILE A 15 6.21 25.59 -13.46
C ILE A 15 6.38 25.97 -14.93
N SER A 16 7.63 25.92 -15.44
CA SER A 16 7.97 26.13 -16.85
C SER A 16 7.75 24.91 -17.75
N THR A 17 7.64 23.72 -17.17
CA THR A 17 7.44 22.47 -17.91
C THR A 17 5.95 22.20 -18.16
N ASP A 18 5.63 21.40 -19.19
CA ASP A 18 4.29 20.87 -19.39
C ASP A 18 3.84 20.03 -18.17
N ARG A 19 2.67 20.37 -17.62
CA ARG A 19 2.12 19.81 -16.37
C ARG A 19 0.94 18.92 -16.68
N LEU A 20 0.76 17.89 -15.85
CA LEU A 20 -0.46 17.10 -15.85
C LEU A 20 -1.63 18.00 -15.43
N HIS A 21 -2.68 18.07 -16.24
CA HIS A 21 -3.90 18.80 -15.88
C HIS A 21 -4.77 17.95 -14.95
N ASP A 22 -5.49 18.59 -14.02
CA ASP A 22 -6.33 17.90 -13.03
C ASP A 22 -7.36 16.96 -13.67
N GLU A 23 -7.84 17.29 -14.86
CA GLU A 23 -8.78 16.46 -15.64
C GLU A 23 -8.17 15.13 -16.12
N GLU A 24 -6.84 15.06 -16.19
CA GLU A 24 -6.03 13.91 -16.63
C GLU A 24 -5.28 13.24 -15.46
N ALA A 25 -5.42 13.76 -14.24
CA ALA A 25 -4.62 13.40 -13.07
C ALA A 25 -5.18 12.21 -12.27
N GLY A 26 -5.43 11.09 -12.95
CA GLY A 26 -5.66 9.82 -12.27
C GLY A 26 -4.40 9.32 -11.54
N TYR A 27 -4.57 8.36 -10.63
CA TYR A 27 -3.46 7.88 -9.78
C TYR A 27 -2.31 7.30 -10.60
N ASP A 28 -2.62 6.45 -11.58
CA ASP A 28 -1.63 5.81 -12.44
C ASP A 28 -0.96 6.82 -13.39
N GLU A 29 -1.73 7.79 -13.88
CA GLU A 29 -1.26 8.87 -14.76
C GLU A 29 -0.28 9.80 -14.04
N VAL A 30 -0.56 10.15 -12.80
CA VAL A 30 0.33 10.97 -11.96
C VAL A 30 1.65 10.25 -11.69
N ILE A 31 1.61 8.95 -11.39
CA ILE A 31 2.81 8.15 -11.19
C ILE A 31 3.63 8.06 -12.48
N ALA A 32 2.98 7.75 -13.61
CA ALA A 32 3.63 7.67 -14.91
C ALA A 32 4.26 9.01 -15.33
N TYR A 33 3.58 10.12 -15.05
CA TYR A 33 4.06 11.48 -15.30
C TYR A 33 5.41 11.73 -14.61
N TRP A 34 5.53 11.39 -13.33
CA TRP A 34 6.77 11.60 -12.56
C TRP A 34 7.86 10.60 -12.91
N LEU A 35 7.51 9.34 -13.17
CA LEU A 35 8.47 8.33 -13.63
C LEU A 35 9.11 8.71 -14.98
N SER A 36 8.32 9.24 -15.92
CA SER A 36 8.86 9.70 -17.22
C SER A 36 9.85 10.88 -17.10
N ARG A 37 9.82 11.61 -15.97
CA ARG A 37 10.71 12.75 -15.68
C ARG A 37 11.85 12.39 -14.73
N TYR A 38 12.00 11.12 -14.36
CA TYR A 38 13.01 10.70 -13.40
C TYR A 38 14.45 10.99 -13.87
N ASP A 39 14.70 10.90 -15.18
CA ASP A 39 16.02 11.19 -15.74
C ASP A 39 16.28 12.70 -15.96
N SER A 40 15.22 13.49 -16.24
CA SER A 40 15.34 14.92 -16.56
C SER A 40 15.17 15.85 -15.35
N GLN A 41 14.43 15.40 -14.33
CA GLN A 41 14.09 16.16 -13.11
C GLN A 41 14.20 15.26 -11.88
N ARG A 42 15.31 14.53 -11.75
CA ARG A 42 15.49 13.43 -10.78
C ARG A 42 15.10 13.78 -9.34
N ASP A 43 15.59 14.90 -8.81
CA ASP A 43 15.36 15.27 -7.42
C ASP A 43 13.89 15.63 -7.16
N LEU A 44 13.26 16.34 -8.10
CA LEU A 44 11.86 16.72 -8.02
C LEU A 44 10.92 15.51 -8.22
N ALA A 45 11.21 14.67 -9.22
CA ALA A 45 10.46 13.45 -9.49
C ALA A 45 10.53 12.48 -8.31
N ARG A 46 11.71 12.33 -7.69
CA ARG A 46 11.86 11.52 -6.48
C ARG A 46 11.02 12.07 -5.33
N PHE A 47 11.10 13.37 -5.06
CA PHE A 47 10.31 14.00 -4.00
C PHE A 47 8.80 13.81 -4.21
N ALA A 48 8.32 14.00 -5.45
CA ALA A 48 6.91 13.81 -5.78
C ALA A 48 6.47 12.35 -5.59
N LEU A 49 7.26 11.38 -6.05
CA LEU A 49 6.95 9.95 -5.87
C LEU A 49 6.99 9.52 -4.40
N ASP A 50 7.94 10.04 -3.62
CA ASP A 50 8.01 9.79 -2.18
C ASP A 50 6.77 10.35 -1.46
N LEU A 51 6.25 11.51 -1.88
CA LEU A 51 5.01 12.08 -1.35
C LEU A 51 3.77 11.26 -1.74
N LEU A 52 3.70 10.82 -2.99
CA LEU A 52 2.58 10.00 -3.51
C LEU A 52 2.52 8.61 -2.88
N ALA A 53 3.64 8.11 -2.34
CA ALA A 53 3.68 6.85 -1.60
C ALA A 53 3.08 6.96 -0.20
N VAL A 54 2.88 8.18 0.33
CA VAL A 54 2.21 8.39 1.61
C VAL A 54 0.70 8.30 1.41
N SER A 55 0.04 7.39 2.12
CA SER A 55 -1.43 7.32 2.11
C SER A 55 -2.03 8.64 2.60
N PRO A 56 -3.03 9.21 1.91
CA PRO A 56 -3.67 10.46 2.32
C PRO A 56 -4.51 10.31 3.59
N MET A 57 -4.83 9.08 4.02
CA MET A 57 -5.69 8.80 5.17
C MET A 57 -5.18 7.63 6.02
N SER A 58 -5.59 7.57 7.29
CA SER A 58 -5.28 6.49 8.24
C SER A 58 -6.11 5.22 8.05
N ASP A 59 -6.93 5.14 7.00
CA ASP A 59 -7.88 4.05 6.78
C ASP A 59 -7.19 2.69 6.61
N GLU A 60 -6.00 2.66 6.00
CA GLU A 60 -5.20 1.45 5.88
C GLU A 60 -4.76 0.91 7.25
N CYS A 61 -4.27 1.79 8.12
CA CYS A 61 -3.90 1.45 9.49
C CYS A 61 -5.12 1.00 10.29
N GLU A 62 -6.24 1.72 10.19
CA GLU A 62 -7.50 1.37 10.87
C GLU A 62 -8.04 0.00 10.44
N ARG A 63 -7.94 -0.32 9.15
CA ARG A 63 -8.29 -1.63 8.59
C ARG A 63 -7.39 -2.74 9.15
N LEU A 64 -6.08 -2.49 9.24
CA LEU A 64 -5.10 -3.43 9.82
C LEU A 64 -5.34 -3.66 11.32
N PHE A 65 -5.60 -2.61 12.09
CA PHE A 65 -5.91 -2.76 13.53
C PHE A 65 -7.23 -3.48 13.75
N SER A 66 -8.21 -3.27 12.88
CA SER A 66 -9.48 -3.97 12.92
C SER A 66 -9.33 -5.47 12.64
N SER A 67 -8.47 -5.88 11.68
CA SER A 67 -8.18 -7.30 11.45
C SER A 67 -7.37 -7.91 12.59
N ALA A 68 -6.32 -7.23 13.05
CA ALA A 68 -5.47 -7.71 14.13
C ALA A 68 -6.25 -7.97 15.42
N LYS A 69 -7.29 -7.16 15.70
CA LYS A 69 -8.20 -7.36 16.85
C LYS A 69 -8.80 -8.77 16.91
N LEU A 70 -9.11 -9.39 15.77
CA LEU A 70 -9.66 -10.75 15.73
C LEU A 70 -8.66 -11.79 16.25
N GLY A 71 -7.36 -11.58 16.03
CA GLY A 71 -6.29 -12.42 16.57
C GLY A 71 -6.03 -12.20 18.07
N VAL A 72 -6.28 -10.99 18.57
CA VAL A 72 -6.12 -10.62 19.99
C VAL A 72 -7.28 -11.13 20.85
N VAL A 73 -8.52 -10.97 20.39
CA VAL A 73 -9.73 -11.15 21.23
C VAL A 73 -10.53 -12.40 20.88
N ASP A 74 -10.71 -12.73 19.60
CA ASP A 74 -11.82 -13.62 19.20
C ASP A 74 -11.42 -15.02 18.72
N ARG A 75 -10.24 -15.20 18.08
CA ARG A 75 -9.98 -16.44 17.30
C ARG A 75 -8.84 -17.36 17.76
N ARG A 76 -7.96 -16.99 18.71
CA ARG A 76 -6.93 -17.91 19.27
C ARG A 76 -6.18 -17.29 20.45
N GLY A 77 -6.29 -17.89 21.64
CA GLY A 77 -5.19 -18.05 22.63
C GLY A 77 -4.38 -16.86 23.16
N ARG A 78 -4.70 -15.59 22.86
CA ARG A 78 -3.91 -14.41 23.29
C ARG A 78 -2.52 -14.42 22.63
N LEU A 79 -2.50 -14.44 21.30
CA LEU A 79 -1.28 -14.42 20.50
C LEU A 79 -0.38 -13.24 20.88
N LYS A 80 0.93 -13.49 20.88
CA LYS A 80 1.93 -12.45 21.10
C LYS A 80 1.98 -11.49 19.90
N GLU A 81 2.45 -10.29 20.17
CA GLU A 81 2.63 -9.19 19.21
C GLU A 81 3.36 -9.61 17.93
N ASP A 82 4.49 -10.31 18.07
CA ASP A 82 5.31 -10.80 16.96
C ASP A 82 4.54 -11.73 16.01
N ILE A 83 3.67 -12.58 16.56
CA ILE A 83 2.82 -13.48 15.77
C ILE A 83 1.73 -12.69 15.04
N LEU A 84 1.12 -11.70 15.71
CA LEU A 84 0.08 -10.86 15.11
C LEU A 84 0.65 -10.02 13.95
N GLU A 85 1.82 -9.44 14.13
CA GLU A 85 2.55 -8.72 13.08
C GLU A 85 2.81 -9.64 11.88
N ALA A 86 3.40 -10.82 12.11
CA ALA A 86 3.66 -11.78 11.04
C ALA A 86 2.39 -12.20 10.29
N CYS A 87 1.28 -12.41 11.01
CA CYS A 87 -0.01 -12.74 10.40
C CYS A 87 -0.56 -11.60 9.52
N GLU A 88 -0.53 -10.35 9.98
CA GLU A 88 -0.99 -9.23 9.16
C GLU A 88 -0.04 -8.94 7.98
N CYS A 89 1.28 -9.12 8.13
CA CYS A 89 2.22 -9.06 7.01
C CYS A 89 1.91 -10.13 5.95
N LEU A 90 1.64 -11.37 6.36
CA LEU A 90 1.25 -12.43 5.44
C LEU A 90 -0.08 -12.11 4.73
N ARG A 91 -1.05 -11.53 5.44
CA ARG A 91 -2.33 -11.10 4.85
C ARG A 91 -2.17 -9.94 3.88
N ALA A 92 -1.28 -9.01 4.15
CA ALA A 92 -0.96 -7.91 3.24
C ALA A 92 -0.29 -8.44 1.95
N TRP A 93 0.57 -9.45 2.07
CA TRP A 93 1.32 -10.01 0.92
C TRP A 93 0.50 -11.01 0.09
N TYR A 94 -0.16 -11.96 0.75
CA TYR A 94 -0.86 -13.07 0.08
C TYR A 94 -2.38 -12.85 -0.02
N GLY A 95 -2.91 -11.78 0.56
CA GLY A 95 -4.35 -11.54 0.65
C GLY A 95 -5.03 -12.30 1.79
N LYS A 96 -6.36 -12.26 1.81
CA LYS A 96 -7.14 -13.00 2.83
C LYS A 96 -7.06 -14.50 2.54
N PRO A 97 -6.84 -15.35 3.56
CA PRO A 97 -6.91 -16.80 3.38
C PRO A 97 -8.30 -17.18 2.86
N GLN A 98 -8.34 -18.00 1.82
CA GLN A 98 -9.56 -18.62 1.33
C GLN A 98 -10.06 -19.55 2.46
N ALA A 99 -11.33 -19.44 2.84
CA ALA A 99 -11.92 -20.47 3.69
C ALA A 99 -12.04 -21.72 2.83
N ASP A 100 -11.34 -22.79 3.20
CA ASP A 100 -11.61 -24.10 2.61
C ASP A 100 -13.01 -24.50 3.07
N ASP A 101 -13.98 -24.48 2.15
CA ASP A 101 -15.31 -25.07 2.32
C ASP A 101 -15.20 -26.61 2.26
N SER A 102 -14.29 -27.21 3.03
CA SER A 102 -14.35 -28.64 3.29
C SER A 102 -15.42 -28.86 4.35
N GLU A 103 -16.67 -28.86 3.89
CA GLU A 103 -17.83 -29.29 4.67
C GLU A 103 -17.52 -30.66 5.30
N ASP A 104 -17.67 -30.72 6.63
CA ASP A 104 -17.68 -31.95 7.39
C ASP A 104 -18.67 -32.93 6.73
N SER A 105 -18.15 -33.97 6.10
CA SER A 105 -18.97 -35.10 5.65
C SER A 105 -19.50 -35.79 6.91
N GLU A 106 -20.70 -35.43 7.35
CA GLU A 106 -21.43 -36.16 8.37
C GLU A 106 -21.69 -37.59 7.85
N ASP A 107 -20.98 -38.53 8.46
CA ASP A 107 -21.13 -39.97 8.32
C ASP A 107 -22.57 -40.37 8.67
N SER A 108 -23.41 -40.50 7.64
CA SER A 108 -24.75 -41.09 7.77
C SER A 108 -24.59 -42.59 7.97
N GLY A 109 -24.36 -42.97 9.23
CA GLY A 109 -24.39 -44.36 9.69
C GLY A 109 -25.75 -44.99 9.38
N ASN A 110 -25.71 -46.00 8.51
CA ASN A 110 -26.77 -46.97 8.26
C ASN A 110 -27.27 -47.57 9.59
N GLU A 111 -28.54 -47.44 9.91
CA GLU A 111 -29.23 -48.43 10.75
C GLU A 111 -30.43 -48.97 9.99
N SER A 112 -30.30 -50.24 9.61
CA SER A 112 -31.32 -51.10 9.05
C SER A 112 -31.99 -51.83 10.22
N GLU A 113 -33.32 -51.78 10.32
CA GLU A 113 -34.20 -52.90 10.69
C GLU A 113 -35.68 -52.51 10.49
#